data_AF-A0AAW4VA23-F1
#
_entry.id   AF-A0AAW4VA23-F1
#
_cell.length_a   1.000
_cell.length_b   1.000
_cell.length_c   1.000
_cell.angle_alpha   90.00
_cell.angle_beta   90.00
_cell.angle_gamma   90.00
#
_symmetry.space_group_name_H-M   'P 1'
#
loop_
_entity.id
_entity.type
_entity.pdbx_description
1 polymer ?
#
loop_
_entity_poly.entity_id
_entity_poly.type
_entity_poly.pdbx_seq_one_letter_code
_entity_poly.pdbx_strand_id
1 'polypeptide(L)'
;MARKGENIYKRKDGRWEGRYIKSRSSTGKANYGYVYAKSYREVKAKLISQSSCTSNSVTVDPEISSDQFEQVAMEWFQAICPKVKESTSNKYRNLLSSYILPVFGSKQLRDITHEFIETQCNFFLVSGGLKENGLSSKTVSDILSLIRNVL
;
A
#
# COMPACT_ATOMS: atom_id res chain seq x y z
N MET A 1 29.40 8.28 1.35
CA MET A 1 29.53 6.93 0.76
C MET A 1 28.14 6.49 0.30
N ALA A 2 27.99 6.06 -0.96
CA ALA A 2 26.72 5.54 -1.46
C ALA A 2 26.48 4.17 -0.82
N ARG A 3 25.35 3.99 -0.12
CA ARG A 3 24.96 2.69 0.42
C ARG A 3 24.53 1.81 -0.76
N LYS A 4 25.22 0.68 -0.94
CA LYS A 4 25.02 -0.24 -2.07
C LYS A 4 23.57 -0.74 -2.03
N GLY A 5 22.78 -0.43 -3.05
CA GLY A 5 21.40 -0.91 -3.20
C GLY A 5 20.31 0.17 -3.33
N GLU A 6 20.53 1.41 -2.88
CA GLU A 6 19.43 2.40 -2.81
C GLU A 6 19.26 3.27 -4.09
N ASN A 7 19.99 3.04 -5.19
CA ASN A 7 19.92 3.82 -6.44
C ASN A 7 19.95 5.36 -6.26
N ILE A 8 20.66 5.85 -5.23
CA ILE A 8 20.84 7.28 -4.93
C ILE A 8 22.32 7.66 -5.04
N TYR A 9 22.62 8.74 -5.76
CA TYR A 9 23.97 9.20 -6.05
C TYR A 9 24.10 10.71 -5.79
N LYS A 10 25.30 11.14 -5.37
CA LYS A 10 25.61 12.58 -5.24
C LYS A 10 26.27 13.07 -6.53
N ARG A 11 25.75 14.15 -7.11
CA ARG A 11 26.27 14.78 -8.33
C ARG A 11 27.39 15.77 -8.02
N LYS A 12 28.18 16.10 -9.05
CA LYS A 12 29.29 17.07 -8.97
C LYS A 12 28.83 18.50 -8.59
N ASP A 13 27.59 18.85 -8.90
CA ASP A 13 26.97 20.15 -8.59
C ASP A 13 26.37 20.22 -7.17
N GLY A 14 26.60 19.21 -6.33
CA GLY A 14 26.15 19.18 -4.93
C GLY A 14 24.73 18.66 -4.72
N ARG A 15 23.94 18.39 -5.77
CA ARG A 15 22.61 17.79 -5.66
C ARG A 15 22.69 16.26 -5.52
N TRP A 16 21.70 15.69 -4.85
CA TRP A 16 21.47 14.25 -4.82
C TRP A 16 20.49 13.85 -5.93
N GLU A 17 20.75 12.73 -6.59
CA GLU A 17 19.95 12.13 -7.65
C GLU A 17 19.49 10.75 -7.20
N GLY A 18 18.18 10.51 -7.18
CA GLY A 18 17.59 9.19 -6.98
C GLY A 18 17.03 8.66 -8.29
N ARG A 19 17.29 7.39 -8.61
CA ARG A 19 16.74 6.71 -9.79
C ARG A 19 15.71 5.67 -9.36
N TYR A 20 14.53 5.70 -9.98
CA TYR A 20 13.49 4.69 -9.80
C TYR A 20 13.06 4.14 -11.15
N ILE A 21 12.49 2.92 -11.16
CA ILE A 21 11.94 2.34 -12.39
C ILE A 21 10.58 3.00 -12.62
N LYS A 22 10.47 3.80 -13.69
CA LYS A 22 9.24 4.50 -14.07
C LYS A 22 8.33 3.62 -14.92
N SER A 23 8.90 2.76 -15.75
CA SER A 23 8.15 1.75 -16.49
C SER A 23 9.09 0.68 -17.00
N ARG A 24 8.55 -0.43 -17.53
CA ARG A 24 9.31 -1.36 -18.37
C ARG A 24 8.75 -1.31 -19.78
N SER A 25 9.63 -1.35 -20.78
CA SER A 25 9.23 -1.54 -22.18
C SER A 25 8.59 -2.93 -22.36
N SER A 26 7.82 -3.13 -23.44
CA SER A 26 7.28 -4.45 -23.83
C SER A 26 8.37 -5.53 -23.99
N THR A 27 9.63 -5.11 -24.15
CA THR A 27 10.82 -5.96 -24.23
C THR A 27 11.52 -6.20 -22.87
N GLY A 28 10.92 -5.77 -21.75
CA GLY A 28 11.45 -5.95 -20.39
C GLY A 28 12.52 -4.95 -19.94
N LYS A 29 12.95 -4.03 -20.81
CA LYS A 29 13.94 -2.98 -20.46
C LYS A 29 13.36 -1.98 -19.47
N ALA A 30 14.06 -1.73 -18.36
CA ALA A 30 13.66 -0.74 -17.36
C ALA A 30 13.91 0.69 -17.86
N ASN A 31 12.84 1.50 -17.88
CA ASN A 31 12.89 2.94 -18.12
C ASN A 31 13.00 3.64 -16.77
N TYR A 32 14.10 4.35 -16.54
CA TYR A 32 14.35 5.02 -15.27
C TYR A 32 13.78 6.44 -15.23
N GLY A 33 13.13 6.78 -14.12
CA GLY A 33 12.82 8.15 -13.71
C GLY A 33 13.85 8.69 -12.74
N TYR A 34 13.97 10.01 -12.66
CA TYR A 34 14.98 10.71 -11.86
C TYR A 34 14.32 11.69 -10.91
N VAL A 35 14.80 11.73 -9.66
CA VAL A 35 14.43 12.76 -8.67
C VAL A 35 15.66 13.46 -8.15
N TYR A 36 15.52 14.75 -7.87
CA TYR A 36 16.63 15.59 -7.40
C TYR A 36 16.27 16.30 -6.09
N ALA A 37 17.23 16.38 -5.17
CA ALA A 37 17.13 17.23 -3.98
C ALA A 37 18.51 17.64 -3.45
N LYS A 38 18.53 18.53 -2.45
CA LYS A 38 19.77 19.04 -1.83
C LYS A 38 20.29 18.10 -0.75
N SER A 39 19.44 17.27 -0.17
CA SER A 39 19.82 16.28 0.85
C SER A 39 19.44 14.84 0.46
N TYR A 40 20.19 13.88 1.03
CA TYR A 40 19.93 12.45 0.85
C TYR A 40 18.53 12.05 1.32
N ARG A 41 18.11 12.58 2.48
CA ARG A 41 16.83 12.24 3.11
C ARG A 41 15.65 12.69 2.24
N GLU A 42 15.73 13.88 1.65
CA GLU A 42 14.70 14.39 0.74
C GLU A 42 14.62 13.56 -0.55
N VAL A 43 15.76 13.17 -1.13
CA VAL A 43 15.76 12.28 -2.31
C VAL A 43 15.14 10.94 -1.99
N LYS A 44 15.45 10.35 -0.83
CA LYS A 44 14.86 9.08 -0.39
C LYS A 44 13.34 9.20 -0.20
N ALA A 45 12.87 10.27 0.45
CA ALA A 45 11.43 10.52 0.61
C ALA A 45 10.72 10.69 -0.74
N LYS A 46 11.32 11.46 -1.66
CA LYS A 46 10.80 11.63 -3.03
C LYS A 46 10.83 10.32 -3.84
N LEU A 47 11.85 9.47 -3.64
CA LEU A 47 11.90 8.17 -4.30
C LEU A 47 10.78 7.26 -3.80
N ILE A 48 10.53 7.21 -2.49
CA ILE A 48 9.44 6.41 -1.92
C ILE A 48 8.10 6.87 -2.49
N SER A 49 7.85 8.18 -2.51
CA SER A 49 6.60 8.74 -3.03
C SER A 49 6.42 8.53 -4.53
N GLN A 50 7.49 8.58 -5.32
CA GLN A 50 7.42 8.35 -6.77
C GLN A 50 7.32 6.86 -7.11
N SER A 51 7.98 5.99 -6.35
CA SER A 51 7.90 4.53 -6.52
C SER A 51 6.49 4.04 -6.19
N SER A 52 5.87 4.52 -5.11
CA SER A 52 4.49 4.18 -4.75
C SER A 52 3.45 4.59 -5.80
N CYS A 53 3.71 5.66 -6.56
CA CYS A 53 2.82 6.12 -7.63
C CYS A 53 3.09 5.43 -8.98
N THR A 54 4.22 4.72 -9.11
CA THR A 54 4.69 4.18 -10.40
C THR A 54 4.81 2.63 -10.40
N SER A 55 4.42 1.98 -9.31
CA SER A 55 4.23 0.52 -9.24
C SER A 55 2.98 0.09 -10.02
N ASN A 56 2.95 0.26 -11.34
CA ASN A 56 1.85 -0.21 -12.18
C ASN A 56 2.29 -1.20 -13.26
N SER A 57 3.47 -1.82 -13.12
CA SER A 57 3.84 -2.96 -13.95
C SER A 57 4.97 -3.78 -13.32
N VAL A 58 4.61 -4.82 -12.57
CA VAL A 58 5.43 -6.03 -12.41
C VAL A 58 4.49 -7.21 -12.61
N THR A 59 4.59 -7.75 -13.83
CA THR A 59 4.50 -9.16 -14.21
C THR A 59 3.72 -10.09 -13.27
N VAL A 60 2.57 -10.51 -13.78
CA VAL A 60 1.90 -11.75 -13.42
C VAL A 60 2.84 -12.90 -13.76
N ASP A 61 3.59 -13.40 -12.77
CA ASP A 61 4.05 -14.78 -12.75
C ASP A 61 2.97 -15.61 -12.05
N PRO A 62 2.48 -16.75 -12.60
CA PRO A 62 1.28 -17.43 -12.07
C PRO A 62 1.46 -18.17 -10.73
N GLU A 63 2.61 -18.07 -10.06
CA GLU A 63 2.93 -18.97 -8.91
C GLU A 63 3.65 -18.27 -7.75
N ILE A 64 3.42 -16.97 -7.53
CA ILE A 64 3.73 -16.37 -6.22
C ILE A 64 2.42 -16.32 -5.47
N SER A 65 2.20 -17.31 -4.62
CA SER A 65 1.08 -17.36 -3.68
C SER A 65 1.05 -16.06 -2.87
N SER A 66 0.24 -15.09 -3.31
CA SER A 66 -0.07 -13.87 -2.58
C SER A 66 -1.02 -14.25 -1.44
N ASP A 67 -0.54 -15.11 -0.54
CA ASP A 67 -1.40 -15.72 0.46
C ASP A 67 -1.77 -14.71 1.53
N GLN A 68 -1.00 -13.63 1.72
CA GLN A 68 -1.27 -12.63 2.75
C GLN A 68 -2.26 -11.56 2.29
N PHE A 69 -3.23 -11.28 3.17
CA PHE A 69 -4.26 -10.28 2.91
C PHE A 69 -3.70 -8.87 2.68
N GLU A 70 -2.62 -8.48 3.36
CA GLU A 70 -2.01 -7.17 3.15
C GLU A 70 -1.59 -6.95 1.69
N GLN A 71 -1.00 -7.96 1.06
CA GLN A 71 -0.57 -7.87 -0.32
C GLN A 71 -1.78 -7.65 -1.25
N VAL A 72 -2.81 -8.48 -1.11
CA VAL A 72 -4.05 -8.36 -1.91
C VAL A 72 -4.75 -7.02 -1.67
N ALA A 73 -4.81 -6.57 -0.43
CA ALA A 73 -5.39 -5.27 -0.07
C ALA A 73 -4.64 -4.09 -0.71
N MET A 74 -3.31 -4.15 -0.76
CA MET A 74 -2.50 -3.11 -1.38
C MET A 74 -2.59 -3.13 -2.91
N GLU A 75 -2.60 -4.32 -3.52
CA GLU A 75 -2.82 -4.47 -4.97
C GLU A 75 -4.20 -3.91 -5.38
N TRP A 76 -5.24 -4.29 -4.65
CA TRP A 76 -6.59 -3.75 -4.84
C TRP A 76 -6.60 -2.22 -4.67
N PHE A 77 -5.99 -1.70 -3.61
CA PHE A 77 -5.97 -0.26 -3.34
C PHE A 77 -5.25 0.53 -4.45
N GLN A 78 -4.13 0.02 -4.96
CA GLN A 78 -3.41 0.63 -6.09
C GLN A 78 -4.25 0.63 -7.37
N ALA A 79 -4.99 -0.45 -7.64
CA ALA A 79 -5.84 -0.58 -8.81
C ALA A 79 -7.07 0.36 -8.76
N ILE A 80 -7.63 0.61 -7.58
CA ILE A 80 -8.84 1.43 -7.40
C ILE A 80 -8.54 2.92 -7.20
N CYS A 81 -7.40 3.27 -6.58
CA CYS A 81 -7.02 4.65 -6.26
C CYS A 81 -7.13 5.63 -7.45
N PRO A 82 -6.66 5.33 -8.68
CA PRO A 82 -6.79 6.26 -9.81
C PRO A 82 -8.21 6.35 -10.39
N LYS A 83 -9.12 5.44 -10.01
CA LYS A 83 -10.49 5.37 -10.54
C LYS A 83 -11.50 6.11 -9.68
N VAL A 84 -11.12 6.49 -8.46
CA VAL A 84 -12.02 7.12 -7.48
C VAL A 84 -11.57 8.54 -7.14
N LYS A 85 -12.48 9.32 -6.55
CA LYS A 85 -12.15 10.65 -6.05
C LYS A 85 -11.15 10.56 -4.90
N GLU A 86 -10.32 11.58 -4.75
CA GLU A 86 -9.32 11.67 -3.69
C GLU A 86 -9.91 11.52 -2.27
N SER A 87 -11.09 12.08 -2.02
CA SER A 87 -11.78 11.91 -0.74
C SER A 87 -12.16 10.45 -0.46
N THR A 88 -12.52 9.69 -1.50
CA THR A 88 -12.84 8.27 -1.41
C THR A 88 -11.60 7.41 -1.22
N SER A 89 -10.52 7.68 -1.96
CA SER A 89 -9.25 6.95 -1.79
C SER A 89 -8.65 7.21 -0.40
N ASN A 90 -8.71 8.45 0.09
CA ASN A 90 -8.30 8.78 1.46
C ASN A 90 -9.13 8.02 2.51
N LYS A 91 -10.45 7.90 2.29
CA LYS A 91 -11.31 7.10 3.16
C LYS A 91 -10.89 5.64 3.18
N TYR A 92 -10.68 5.01 2.02
CA TYR A 92 -10.22 3.62 1.94
C TYR A 92 -8.87 3.42 2.61
N ARG A 93 -7.91 4.32 2.35
CA ARG A 93 -6.59 4.30 2.97
C ARG A 93 -6.68 4.34 4.49
N ASN A 94 -7.52 5.23 5.03
CA ASN A 94 -7.70 5.35 6.48
C ASN A 94 -8.32 4.09 7.09
N LEU A 95 -9.32 3.49 6.43
CA LEU A 95 -9.91 2.24 6.92
C LEU A 95 -8.91 1.08 6.88
N LEU A 96 -8.13 0.97 5.80
CA LEU A 96 -7.07 -0.02 5.66
C LEU A 96 -6.01 0.13 6.75
N SER A 97 -5.43 1.33 6.90
CA SER A 97 -4.32 1.55 7.83
C SER A 97 -4.72 1.45 9.29
N SER A 98 -5.91 1.95 9.65
CA SER A 98 -6.29 2.10 11.05
C SER A 98 -6.98 0.87 11.63
N TYR A 99 -7.68 0.07 10.80
CA TYR A 99 -8.54 -1.01 11.31
C TYR A 99 -8.26 -2.35 10.64
N ILE A 100 -8.14 -2.39 9.31
CA ILE A 100 -8.09 -3.66 8.60
C ILE A 100 -6.69 -4.27 8.63
N LEU A 101 -5.65 -3.56 8.20
CA LEU A 101 -4.29 -4.12 8.15
C LEU A 101 -3.73 -4.56 9.51
N PRO A 102 -3.97 -3.85 10.63
CA PRO A 102 -3.50 -4.31 11.94
C PRO A 102 -4.04 -5.69 12.35
N VAL A 103 -5.20 -6.09 11.83
CA VAL A 103 -5.92 -7.31 12.23
C VAL A 103 -5.84 -8.40 11.16
N PHE A 104 -5.97 -8.01 9.89
CA PHE A 104 -6.04 -8.91 8.74
C PHE A 104 -4.71 -9.02 8.01
N GLY A 105 -3.82 -8.03 8.08
CA GLY A 105 -2.69 -7.88 7.16
C GLY A 105 -1.75 -9.08 7.11
N SER A 106 -1.38 -9.61 8.28
CA SER A 106 -0.49 -10.78 8.40
C SER A 106 -1.20 -12.13 8.24
N LYS A 107 -2.54 -12.14 8.09
CA LYS A 107 -3.32 -13.36 7.92
C LYS A 107 -3.28 -13.84 6.50
N GLN A 108 -3.31 -15.15 6.34
CA GLN A 108 -3.47 -15.73 5.02
C GLN A 108 -4.94 -15.68 4.61
N LEU A 109 -5.21 -15.57 3.31
CA LEU A 109 -6.58 -15.52 2.78
C LEU A 109 -7.39 -16.75 3.19
N ARG A 110 -6.77 -17.93 3.20
CA ARG A 110 -7.38 -19.19 3.66
C ARG A 110 -7.85 -19.16 5.13
N ASP A 111 -7.22 -18.31 5.95
CA ASP A 111 -7.51 -18.18 7.38
C ASP A 111 -8.58 -17.10 7.65
N ILE A 112 -9.01 -16.36 6.63
CA ILE A 112 -10.09 -15.36 6.72
C ILE A 112 -11.42 -16.05 6.48
N THR A 113 -11.93 -16.70 7.52
CA THR A 113 -13.23 -17.36 7.51
C THR A 113 -14.37 -16.41 7.84
N HIS A 114 -15.61 -16.84 7.58
CA HIS A 114 -16.81 -16.08 8.00
C HIS A 114 -16.82 -15.82 9.51
N GLU A 115 -16.52 -16.84 10.32
CA GLU A 115 -16.46 -16.75 11.79
C GLU A 115 -15.42 -15.72 12.24
N PHE A 116 -14.26 -15.69 11.58
CA PHE A 116 -13.24 -14.69 11.86
C PHE A 116 -13.75 -13.26 11.57
N ILE A 117 -14.37 -13.03 10.41
CA ILE A 117 -14.93 -11.72 10.05
C ILE A 117 -16.00 -11.29 11.07
N GLU A 118 -16.90 -12.19 11.45
CA GLU A 118 -17.95 -11.92 12.44
C GLU A 118 -17.36 -11.53 13.81
N THR A 119 -16.33 -12.27 14.25
CA THR A 119 -15.60 -11.97 15.50
C THR A 119 -14.97 -10.58 15.45
N GLN A 120 -14.35 -10.22 14.33
CA GLN A 120 -13.77 -8.89 14.15
C GLN A 120 -14.84 -7.79 14.09
N CYS A 121 -15.99 -8.04 13.46
CA CYS A 121 -17.10 -7.09 13.46
C CYS A 121 -17.60 -6.81 14.88
N ASN A 122 -17.76 -7.85 15.70
CA ASN A 122 -18.16 -7.71 17.11
C ASN A 122 -17.09 -6.96 17.92
N PHE A 123 -15.81 -7.27 17.72
CA PHE A 123 -14.71 -6.53 18.32
C PHE A 123 -14.74 -5.04 17.94
N PHE A 124 -14.93 -4.72 16.65
CA PHE A 124 -15.02 -3.34 16.18
C PHE A 124 -16.20 -2.59 16.79
N LEU A 125 -17.35 -3.24 16.99
CA LEU A 125 -18.52 -2.62 17.62
C LEU A 125 -18.35 -2.36 19.12
N VAL A 126 -17.55 -3.16 19.82
CA VAL A 126 -17.40 -3.06 21.29
C VAL A 126 -16.19 -2.22 21.69
N SER A 127 -15.02 -2.46 21.07
CA SER A 127 -13.74 -1.91 21.52
C SER A 127 -12.75 -1.54 20.42
N GLY A 128 -13.07 -1.75 19.14
CA GLY A 128 -12.08 -1.56 18.06
C GLY A 128 -11.84 -0.12 17.59
N GLY A 129 -12.30 0.89 18.33
CA GLY A 129 -11.95 2.28 18.13
C GLY A 129 -10.57 2.63 18.69
N LEU A 130 -9.97 3.71 18.20
CA LEU A 130 -8.62 4.16 18.59
C LEU A 130 -8.45 4.47 20.10
N LYS A 131 -9.55 4.56 20.86
CA LYS A 131 -9.56 4.80 22.31
C LYS A 131 -10.19 3.63 23.08
N GLU A 132 -10.13 2.42 22.54
CA GLU A 132 -10.75 1.20 23.10
C GLU A 132 -12.28 1.33 23.26
N ASN A 133 -12.89 2.21 22.46
CA ASN A 133 -14.33 2.42 22.41
C ASN A 133 -14.94 1.74 21.18
N GLY A 134 -16.23 1.42 21.23
CA GLY A 134 -16.94 0.87 20.08
C GLY A 134 -16.97 1.82 18.88
N LEU A 135 -16.73 1.28 17.68
CA LEU A 135 -16.97 1.98 16.43
C LEU A 135 -18.47 2.04 16.13
N SER A 136 -18.89 3.11 15.43
CA SER A 136 -20.26 3.20 14.93
C SER A 136 -20.57 2.06 13.95
N SER A 137 -21.83 1.58 13.94
CA SER A 137 -22.27 0.55 12.99
C SER A 137 -21.99 0.93 11.53
N LYS A 138 -22.06 2.23 11.19
CA LYS A 138 -21.74 2.72 9.85
C LYS A 138 -20.27 2.49 9.48
N THR A 139 -19.35 2.74 10.42
CA THR A 139 -17.92 2.52 10.21
C THR A 139 -17.63 1.02 10.04
N VAL A 140 -18.24 0.17 10.86
CA VAL A 140 -18.07 -1.28 10.76
C VAL A 140 -18.62 -1.82 9.43
N SER A 141 -19.77 -1.33 8.98
CA SER A 141 -20.30 -1.67 7.65
C SER A 141 -19.39 -1.21 6.51
N ASP A 142 -18.76 -0.04 6.64
CA ASP A 142 -17.77 0.44 5.66
C ASP A 142 -16.50 -0.43 5.65
N ILE A 143 -16.03 -0.87 6.81
CA ILE A 143 -14.90 -1.80 6.94
C ILE A 143 -15.24 -3.12 6.26
N LEU A 144 -16.41 -3.71 6.56
CA LEU A 144 -16.86 -4.97 5.96
C LEU A 144 -17.01 -4.86 4.43
N SER A 145 -17.58 -3.74 3.96
CA SER A 145 -17.71 -3.49 2.53
C SER A 145 -16.34 -3.38 1.85
N LEU A 146 -15.35 -2.81 2.53
CA LEU A 146 -13.99 -2.70 2.00
C LEU A 146 -13.29 -4.06 1.94
N ILE A 147 -13.41 -4.87 2.99
CA ILE A 147 -12.88 -6.25 3.02
C ILE A 147 -13.49 -7.07 1.86
N ARG A 148 -14.80 -6.96 1.63
CA ARG A 148 -15.49 -7.63 0.51
C ARG A 148 -15.06 -7.15 -0.88
N ASN A 149 -14.52 -5.96 -1.00
CA ASN A 149 -14.01 -5.47 -2.29
C ASN A 149 -12.58 -5.97 -2.54
N VAL A 150 -11.84 -6.28 -1.47
CA VAL A 150 -10.45 -6.78 -1.53
C VAL A 150 -10.41 -8.29 -1.77
N LEU A 151 -11.26 -9.04 -1.09
CA LEU A 151 -11.44 -10.49 -1.28
C LEU A 151 -12.27 -10.79 -2.52
#